data_AF-A0A5K1AS16-F1
#
_entry.id   AF-A0A5K1AS16-F1
#
_cell.length_a   1.000
_cell.length_b   1.000
_cell.length_c   1.000
_cell.angle_alpha   90.00
_cell.angle_beta   90.00
_cell.angle_gamma   90.00
#
_symmetry.space_group_name_H-M   'P 1'
#
loop_
_entity.id
_entity.type
_entity.pdbx_description
1 polymer ?
#
loop_
_entity_poly.entity_id
_entity_poly.type
_entity_poly.pdbx_seq_one_letter_code
_entity_poly.pdbx_strand_id
1 'polypeptide(L)' 'MVGFVSDELLGTFVPILVYWVYSGIYVLLDRFEDYRLHTRAEEDTKNLVSKRTVVRGVLLQQAIQAVVATALFA' A
#
# COMPACT_ATOMS: atom_id res chain seq x y z
N MET A 1 -11.91 23.67 -8.63
CA MET A 1 -13.21 23.02 -8.36
C MET A 1 -13.00 21.50 -8.43
N VAL A 2 -12.52 20.89 -7.33
CA VAL A 2 -12.70 19.44 -7.12
C VAL A 2 -14.05 19.31 -6.43
N GLY A 3 -15.11 19.44 -7.21
CA GLY A 3 -16.46 19.76 -6.72
C GLY A 3 -17.36 18.57 -6.38
N PHE A 4 -16.81 17.37 -6.16
CA PHE A 4 -17.64 16.16 -5.98
C PHE A 4 -17.22 15.22 -4.83
N VAL A 5 -16.13 15.52 -4.11
CA VAL A 5 -15.65 14.65 -3.01
C VAL A 5 -15.28 15.51 -1.81
N SER A 6 -15.76 15.11 -0.63
CA SER A 6 -15.47 15.80 0.64
C SER A 6 -13.99 15.68 1.03
N ASP A 7 -13.45 16.68 1.70
CA ASP A 7 -12.06 16.67 2.18
C ASP A 7 -11.79 15.50 3.14
N GLU A 8 -12.78 15.09 3.94
CA GLU A 8 -12.66 13.93 4.83
C GLU A 8 -12.56 12.61 4.05
N LEU A 9 -13.31 12.47 2.96
CA LEU A 9 -13.23 11.32 2.06
C LEU A 9 -11.86 11.25 1.37
N LEU A 10 -11.38 12.38 0.86
CA LEU A 10 -10.05 12.47 0.25
C LEU A 10 -8.96 12.11 1.27
N GLY A 11 -9.01 12.67 2.47
CA GLY A 11 -8.05 12.39 3.54
C GLY A 11 -8.02 10.92 3.96
N THR A 12 -9.16 10.23 3.90
CA THR A 12 -9.26 8.81 4.27
C THR A 12 -8.77 7.87 3.16
N PHE A 13 -9.19 8.10 1.91
CA PHE A 13 -8.97 7.15 0.81
C PHE A 13 -7.71 7.41 -0.01
N VAL A 14 -7.23 8.65 -0.11
CA VAL A 14 -6.03 8.97 -0.90
C VAL A 14 -4.79 8.21 -0.41
N PRO A 15 -4.48 8.15 0.91
CA PRO A 15 -3.31 7.40 1.38
C PRO A 15 -3.38 5.90 1.06
N ILE A 16 -4.59 5.32 1.11
CA ILE A 16 -4.85 3.91 0.76
C ILE A 16 -4.55 3.68 -0.72
N LEU A 17 -5.08 4.55 -1.59
CA LEU A 17 -4.89 4.45 -3.03
C LEU A 17 -3.41 4.60 -3.41
N VAL A 18 -2.72 5.58 -2.83
CA VAL A 18 -1.28 5.80 -3.04
C VAL A 18 -0.47 4.57 -2.67
N TYR A 19 -0.77 3.92 -1.54
CA TYR A 19 -0.10 2.68 -1.13
C TYR A 19 -0.23 1.57 -2.19
N TRP A 20 -1.44 1.36 -2.71
CA TRP A 20 -1.71 0.27 -3.67
C TRP A 20 -1.11 0.57 -5.04
N VAL A 21 -1.17 1.82 -5.50
CA VAL A 21 -0.51 2.25 -6.75
C VAL A 21 0.99 2.02 -6.65
N TYR A 22 1.63 2.49 -5.58
CA TYR A 22 3.07 2.35 -5.40
C TYR A 22 3.51 0.88 -5.27
N SER A 23 2.78 0.09 -4.47
CA SER A 23 3.03 -1.35 -4.34
C SER A 23 2.83 -2.07 -5.67
N GLY A 24 1.79 -1.70 -6.43
CA GLY A 24 1.52 -2.26 -7.76
C GLY A 24 2.65 -1.97 -8.75
N ILE A 25 3.16 -0.74 -8.78
CA ILE A 25 4.34 -0.37 -9.59
C ILE A 25 5.54 -1.25 -9.19
N TYR A 26 5.81 -1.42 -7.90
CA TYR A 26 6.89 -2.29 -7.43
C TYR A 26 6.73 -3.74 -7.90
N VAL A 27 5.51 -4.29 -7.86
CA VAL A 27 5.21 -5.65 -8.34
C VAL A 27 5.37 -5.77 -9.85
N LEU A 28 5.02 -4.72 -10.62
CA LEU A 28 5.24 -4.70 -12.07
C LEU A 28 6.74 -4.64 -12.39
N LEU A 29 7.51 -3.83 -11.65
CA LEU A 29 8.95 -3.72 -11.79
C LEU A 29 9.69 -4.99 -11.35
N ASP A 30 9.16 -5.75 -10.38
CA ASP A 30 9.72 -7.02 -9.90
C ASP A 30 9.94 -8.04 -11.05
N ARG A 31 9.21 -7.91 -12.17
CA ARG A 31 9.35 -8.76 -13.37
C ARG A 31 10.62 -8.50 -14.17
N PHE A 32 11.24 -7.32 -14.05
CA PHE A 32 12.40 -6.92 -14.85
C PHE A 32 13.70 -7.32 -14.14
N GLU A 33 14.10 -8.59 -14.31
CA GLU A 33 15.25 -9.18 -13.60
C GLU A 33 16.59 -8.47 -13.90
N ASP A 34 16.78 -8.00 -15.14
CA ASP A 34 18.01 -7.33 -15.59
C ASP A 34 18.24 -5.94 -14.97
N TYR A 35 17.21 -5.36 -14.34
CA TYR A 35 17.27 -4.03 -13.74
C TYR A 35 17.34 -4.08 -12.21
N ARG A 36 17.50 -5.27 -11.62
CA ARG A 36 17.56 -5.46 -10.17
C ARG A 36 18.96 -5.14 -9.64
N LEU A 37 19.02 -4.36 -8.57
CA LEU A 37 20.27 -4.10 -7.82
C LEU A 37 20.73 -5.32 -7.00
N HIS A 38 19.78 -6.17 -6.57
CA HIS A 38 20.06 -7.38 -5.77
C HIS A 38 19.43 -8.62 -6.42
N THR A 39 20.09 -9.76 -6.22
CA THR A 39 19.56 -11.03 -6.72
C THR A 39 18.26 -11.41 -6.00
N ARG A 40 17.34 -12.09 -6.70
CA ARG A 40 16.10 -12.62 -6.10
C ARG A 40 16.39 -13.44 -4.83
N ALA A 41 17.41 -14.30 -4.88
CA ALA A 41 17.77 -15.18 -3.77
C ALA A 41 18.18 -14.43 -2.49
N GLU A 42 18.95 -13.34 -2.63
CA GLU A 42 19.34 -12.50 -1.49
C GLU A 42 18.13 -11.76 -0.90
N GLU A 43 17.26 -11.21 -1.74
CA GLU A 43 16.04 -10.54 -1.28
C GLU A 43 15.08 -11.50 -0.58
N ASP A 44 14.85 -12.69 -1.14
CA ASP A 44 13.96 -13.70 -0.54
C ASP A 44 14.50 -14.20 0.81
N THR A 45 15.82 -14.30 0.95
CA THR A 45 16.45 -14.68 2.23
C THR A 45 16.31 -13.57 3.28
N LYS A 46 16.37 -12.31 2.86
CA LYS A 46 16.23 -11.15 3.76
C LYS A 46 14.76 -10.81 4.04
N ASN A 47 13.85 -11.15 3.14
CA ASN A 47 12.43 -10.89 3.30
C ASN A 47 11.78 -12.01 4.11
N LEU A 48 11.89 -11.87 5.43
CA LEU A 48 11.35 -12.83 6.40
C LEU A 48 9.81 -12.94 6.38
N VAL A 49 9.12 -12.02 5.71
CA VAL A 49 7.65 -11.94 5.72
C VAL A 49 7.09 -12.21 4.33
N SER A 50 6.22 -13.21 4.24
CA SER A 50 5.55 -13.52 2.98
C SER A 50 4.68 -12.35 2.49
N LYS A 51 4.59 -12.16 1.16
CA LYS A 51 3.72 -11.15 0.51
C LYS A 51 2.27 -11.23 1.02
N ARG A 52 1.76 -12.45 1.27
CA ARG A 52 0.41 -12.67 1.82
C ARG A 52 0.25 -12.11 3.24
N THR A 53 1.26 -12.27 4.09
CA THR A 53 1.26 -11.72 5.44
C THR A 53 1.27 -10.19 5.40
N VAL A 54 2.08 -9.60 4.52
CA VAL A 54 2.11 -8.14 4.32
C VAL A 54 0.73 -7.61 3.90
N VAL A 55 0.10 -8.22 2.88
CA VAL A 55 -1.24 -7.80 2.41
C VAL A 55 -2.27 -7.85 3.53
N ARG A 56 -2.27 -8.91 4.35
CA ARG A 56 -3.18 -9.01 5.50
C ARG A 56 -2.92 -7.92 6.54
N GLY A 57 -1.65 -7.64 6.85
CA GLY A 57 -1.26 -6.59 7.79
C GLY A 57 -1.71 -5.20 7.31
N VAL A 58 -1.50 -4.90 6.03
CA VAL A 58 -1.89 -3.63 5.41
C VAL A 58 -3.41 -3.45 5.43
N LEU A 59 -4.18 -4.48 5.06
CA LEU A 59 -5.64 -4.39 5.10
C LEU A 59 -6.16 -4.14 6.53
N LEU A 60 -5.55 -4.78 7.54
CA LEU A 60 -5.88 -4.51 8.94
C LEU A 60 -5.55 -3.06 9.32
N GLN A 61 -4.37 -2.55 8.95
CA GLN A 61 -3.96 -1.18 9.21
C GLN A 61 -4.89 -0.16 8.52
N GLN A 62 -5.26 -0.39 7.26
CA GLN A 62 -6.16 0.48 6.50
C GLN A 62 -7.59 0.45 7.06
N ALA A 63 -8.05 -0.70 7.56
CA ALA A 63 -9.34 -0.77 8.26
C ALA A 63 -9.32 0.06 9.55
N ILE A 64 -8.26 -0.04 10.35
CA ILE A 64 -8.09 0.79 11.55
C ILE A 64 -8.01 2.28 11.17
N GLN A 65 -7.23 2.64 10.14
CA GLN A 65 -7.14 4.02 9.64
C GLN A 65 -8.51 4.57 9.25
N ALA A 66 -9.31 3.81 8.49
CA ALA A 66 -10.64 4.23 8.07
C ALA A 66 -11.59 4.43 9.26
N VAL A 67 -11.55 3.52 10.24
CA VAL A 67 -12.36 3.63 11.48
C VAL A 67 -11.97 4.88 12.27
N VAL A 68 -10.66 5.11 12.47
CA VAL A 68 -10.16 6.28 13.21
C VAL A 68 -10.47 7.58 12.46
N ALA A 69 -10.28 7.62 11.15
CA ALA A 69 -10.59 8.80 10.34
C ALA A 69 -12.09 9.13 10.38
N THR A 70 -12.96 8.13 10.27
CA THR A 70 -14.41 8.32 10.41
C THR A 70 -14.75 8.81 11.82
N ALA A 71 -14.17 8.23 12.87
CA ALA A 71 -14.47 8.64 14.25
C ALA A 71 -14.02 10.07 14.59
N LEU A 72 -12.96 10.58 13.95
CA LEU A 72 -12.41 11.92 14.22
C LEU A 72 -12.99 13.01 13.32
N PHE A 73 -13.43 12.66 12.11
CA PHE A 73 -13.80 13.63 11.08
C PHE A 73 -15.23 13.47 10.53
N ALA A 74 -15.98 12.43 10.90
CA ALA A 74 -17.40 12.28 10.55
C ALA A 74 -18.34 12.96 11.55
#